data_AF-A0A7S0E8I4-F1
#
_entry.id   AF-A0A7S0E8I4-F1
#
_cell.length_a   1.000
_cell.length_b   1.000
_cell.length_c   1.000
_cell.angle_alpha   90.00
_cell.angle_beta   90.00
_cell.angle_gamma   90.00
#
_symmetry.space_group_name_H-M   'P 1'
#
loop_
_entity.id
_entity.type
_entity.pdbx_description
1 polymer ?
#
loop_
_entity_poly.entity_id
_entity_poly.type
_entity_poly.pdbx_seq_one_letter_code
_entity_poly.pdbx_strand_id
1 'polypeptide(L)'
;SKARSVLIVALVVFTGLRHSTFVPAPARGVAPMAAAGGMLAMLGAPAAHADKIDDAAKKLSEASYPFLKEIDWTSDVYAKLPTAGWNPVLKAVDKMIVMGAAMDGAALKAGADAHHKAIGSIDAKGVTSLADYTAVNAAIGHMVASAGQAK
;
A
#
# COMPACT_ATOMS: atom_id res chain seq x y z
N SER A 1 -32.23 -10.27 -53.89
CA SER A 1 -31.04 -10.86 -53.23
C SER A 1 -31.23 -10.72 -51.72
N LYS A 2 -31.87 -11.70 -51.03
CA LYS A 2 -31.27 -12.66 -50.06
C LYS A 2 -30.21 -12.00 -49.13
N ALA A 3 -30.24 -12.04 -47.80
CA ALA A 3 -31.10 -12.68 -46.80
C ALA A 3 -30.86 -11.99 -45.42
N ARG A 4 -31.82 -12.15 -44.49
CA ARG A 4 -31.74 -11.80 -43.06
C ARG A 4 -30.84 -12.79 -42.29
N SER A 5 -30.33 -12.38 -41.11
CA SER A 5 -30.09 -13.17 -39.86
C SER A 5 -28.81 -12.72 -39.14
N VAL A 6 -28.57 -12.81 -37.83
CA VAL A 6 -29.30 -13.08 -36.56
C VAL A 6 -28.26 -12.71 -35.46
N LEU A 7 -28.72 -12.21 -34.31
CA LEU A 7 -27.93 -11.92 -33.12
C LEU A 7 -27.62 -13.20 -32.30
N ILE A 8 -26.38 -13.41 -31.82
CA ILE A 8 -26.08 -14.33 -30.71
C ILE A 8 -24.98 -13.74 -29.82
N VAL A 9 -25.33 -13.50 -28.55
CA VAL A 9 -24.42 -13.24 -27.42
C VAL A 9 -24.00 -14.59 -26.82
N ALA A 10 -22.73 -14.78 -26.51
CA ALA A 10 -22.28 -15.92 -25.69
C ALA A 10 -21.29 -15.44 -24.62
N LEU A 11 -21.69 -15.66 -23.37
CA LEU A 11 -20.99 -15.39 -22.12
C LEU A 11 -20.23 -16.66 -21.74
N VAL A 12 -18.93 -16.58 -21.44
CA VAL A 12 -18.16 -17.75 -20.96
C VAL A 12 -17.55 -17.42 -19.60
N VAL A 13 -18.09 -18.09 -18.59
CA VAL A 13 -17.55 -18.18 -17.23
C VAL A 13 -16.46 -19.25 -17.21
N PHE A 14 -15.28 -18.94 -16.68
CA PHE A 14 -14.27 -19.95 -16.35
C PHE A 14 -14.02 -19.97 -14.84
N THR A 15 -14.52 -21.02 -14.19
CA THR A 15 -14.18 -21.38 -12.82
C THR A 15 -13.30 -22.63 -12.83
N GLY A 16 -12.08 -22.47 -12.30
CA GLY A 16 -11.38 -23.42 -11.44
C GLY A 16 -10.84 -24.72 -12.04
N LEU A 17 -9.54 -24.97 -11.84
CA LEU A 17 -9.04 -26.19 -11.18
C LEU A 17 -7.56 -25.99 -10.81
N ARG A 18 -7.28 -26.16 -9.51
CA ARG A 18 -5.95 -26.29 -8.90
C ARG A 18 -5.47 -27.74 -9.06
N HIS A 19 -4.30 -28.03 -8.45
CA HIS A 19 -3.57 -29.31 -8.34
C HIS A 19 -2.57 -29.55 -9.49
N SER A 20 -1.38 -30.11 -9.32
CA SER A 20 -0.40 -30.27 -8.23
C SER A 20 0.80 -30.97 -8.89
N THR A 21 2.02 -30.66 -8.41
CA THR A 21 3.24 -31.49 -8.46
C THR A 21 3.71 -32.04 -9.82
N PHE A 22 4.74 -31.40 -10.40
CA PHE A 22 5.48 -31.93 -11.56
C PHE A 22 6.85 -32.45 -11.11
N VAL A 23 7.15 -33.72 -11.43
CA VAL A 23 8.51 -34.28 -11.47
C VAL A 23 8.68 -35.01 -12.80
N PRO A 24 9.63 -34.64 -13.68
CA PRO A 24 9.93 -35.42 -14.89
C PRO A 24 11.12 -36.36 -14.70
N ALA A 25 11.05 -37.54 -15.33
CA ALA A 25 12.14 -38.51 -15.49
C ALA A 25 13.04 -38.18 -16.71
N PRO A 26 14.26 -38.75 -16.83
CA PRO A 26 15.31 -38.21 -17.70
C PRO A 26 15.41 -38.93 -19.06
N ALA A 27 15.80 -38.19 -20.11
CA ALA A 27 17.07 -38.36 -20.85
C ALA A 27 17.00 -37.89 -22.33
N ARG A 28 18.10 -37.21 -22.72
CA ARG A 28 18.74 -37.07 -24.07
C ARG A 28 17.90 -36.47 -25.21
N GLY A 29 18.38 -35.48 -25.96
CA GLY A 29 19.68 -34.82 -26.02
C GLY A 29 19.73 -33.84 -27.21
N VAL A 30 20.76 -32.98 -27.17
CA VAL A 30 21.30 -32.03 -28.16
C VAL A 30 20.55 -30.73 -28.47
N ALA A 31 21.28 -29.62 -28.22
CA ALA A 31 20.94 -28.20 -28.30
C ALA A 31 21.53 -27.56 -29.60
N PRO A 32 21.55 -26.21 -29.81
CA PRO A 32 20.83 -25.13 -29.14
C PRO A 32 20.06 -24.18 -30.09
N MET A 33 19.16 -23.44 -29.45
CA MET A 33 18.42 -22.28 -29.96
C MET A 33 19.34 -21.04 -30.02
N ALA A 34 19.28 -20.29 -31.11
CA ALA A 34 19.88 -18.96 -31.20
C ALA A 34 18.87 -17.93 -31.72
N ALA A 35 18.52 -17.05 -30.78
CA ALA A 35 18.31 -15.61 -30.93
C ALA A 35 17.06 -15.05 -31.64
N ALA A 36 16.52 -14.06 -30.92
CA ALA A 36 15.94 -12.81 -31.40
C ALA A 36 14.42 -12.71 -31.51
N GLY A 37 13.86 -11.88 -30.63
CA GLY A 37 12.68 -11.07 -30.92
C GLY A 37 11.45 -11.41 -30.10
N GLY A 38 11.29 -10.80 -28.92
CA GLY A 38 9.99 -10.82 -28.23
C GLY A 38 10.02 -10.60 -26.72
N MET A 39 10.66 -9.54 -26.24
CA MET A 39 10.40 -9.06 -24.88
C MET A 39 10.39 -7.54 -24.88
N LEU A 40 9.20 -6.94 -24.89
CA LEU A 40 8.91 -5.59 -24.37
C LEU A 40 7.48 -5.20 -24.77
N ALA A 41 6.48 -5.74 -24.07
CA ALA A 41 5.15 -5.12 -23.97
C ALA A 41 4.39 -5.68 -22.76
N MET A 42 5.04 -5.77 -21.60
CA MET A 42 4.34 -5.84 -20.32
C MET A 42 4.99 -4.82 -19.40
N LEU A 43 4.13 -4.13 -18.63
CA LEU A 43 4.44 -3.18 -17.56
C LEU A 43 4.53 -1.71 -18.02
N GLY A 44 3.37 -1.06 -17.96
CA GLY A 44 3.27 0.39 -18.05
C GLY A 44 1.83 0.85 -18.11
N ALA A 45 1.02 0.49 -17.10
CA ALA A 45 -0.15 1.31 -16.80
C ALA A 45 0.32 2.77 -16.69
N PRO A 46 -0.41 3.76 -17.22
CA PRO A 46 0.06 5.13 -17.27
C PRO A 46 0.43 5.57 -15.85
N ALA A 47 1.52 6.34 -15.76
CA ALA A 47 2.02 6.92 -14.52
C ALA A 47 0.85 7.37 -13.66
N ALA A 48 0.82 6.88 -12.42
CA ALA A 48 -0.05 7.39 -11.37
C ALA A 48 0.04 8.92 -11.43
N HIS A 49 -0.97 9.56 -12.02
CA HIS A 49 -1.26 10.94 -11.71
C HIS A 49 -1.23 10.98 -10.19
N ALA A 50 -0.33 11.77 -9.60
CA ALA A 50 -0.25 11.96 -8.15
C ALA A 50 -1.68 11.94 -7.61
N ASP A 51 -2.00 10.88 -6.86
CA ASP A 51 -3.38 10.68 -6.51
C ASP A 51 -3.79 11.82 -5.57
N LYS A 52 -5.10 12.03 -5.41
CA LYS A 52 -5.61 13.16 -4.63
C LYS A 52 -5.13 13.10 -3.16
N ILE A 53 -4.67 11.94 -2.68
CA ILE A 53 -4.12 11.77 -1.34
C ILE A 53 -2.73 12.39 -1.26
N ASP A 54 -1.86 12.17 -2.25
CA ASP A 54 -0.52 12.76 -2.29
C ASP A 54 -0.57 14.30 -2.35
N ASP A 55 -1.45 14.85 -3.20
CA ASP A 55 -1.68 16.30 -3.30
C ASP A 55 -2.21 16.89 -1.99
N ALA A 56 -3.13 16.18 -1.32
CA ALA A 56 -3.65 16.59 -0.02
C ALA A 56 -2.60 16.48 1.08
N ALA A 57 -1.76 15.43 1.06
CA ALA A 57 -0.68 15.22 2.01
C ALA A 57 0.36 16.33 1.93
N LYS A 58 0.69 16.80 0.73
CA LYS A 58 1.57 17.97 0.56
C LYS A 58 0.99 19.21 1.24
N LYS A 59 -0.26 19.55 0.94
CA LYS A 59 -0.94 20.72 1.53
C LYS A 59 -1.06 20.61 3.06
N LEU A 60 -1.44 19.42 3.55
CA LEU A 60 -1.51 19.13 4.98
C LEU A 60 -0.16 19.36 5.62
N SER A 61 0.90 18.77 5.05
CA SER A 61 2.24 18.80 5.63
C SER A 61 2.79 20.21 5.67
N GLU A 62 2.66 20.99 4.59
CA GLU A 62 3.08 22.40 4.57
C GLU A 62 2.37 23.21 5.67
N ALA A 63 1.07 22.99 5.86
CA ALA A 63 0.27 23.70 6.85
C ALA A 63 0.56 23.26 8.30
N SER A 64 0.82 21.97 8.54
CA SER A 64 0.99 21.40 9.89
C SER A 64 2.46 21.27 10.33
N TYR A 65 3.44 21.45 9.44
CA TYR A 65 4.85 21.34 9.81
C TYR A 65 5.31 22.34 10.88
N PRO A 66 4.82 23.60 10.93
CA PRO A 66 5.10 24.49 12.05
C PRO A 66 4.70 23.87 13.40
N PHE A 67 3.49 23.30 13.47
CA PHE A 67 3.00 22.59 14.66
C PHE A 67 3.83 21.34 14.97
N LEU A 68 4.22 20.55 13.96
CA LEU A 68 5.07 19.35 14.14
C LEU A 68 6.39 19.69 14.86
N LYS A 69 6.97 20.86 14.57
CA LYS A 69 8.22 21.34 15.18
C LYS A 69 8.07 21.86 16.60
N GLU A 70 6.86 22.22 17.02
CA GLU A 70 6.57 22.71 18.37
C GLU A 70 6.40 21.57 19.38
N ILE A 71 6.12 20.36 18.88
CA ILE A 71 5.96 19.16 19.72
C ILE A 71 7.32 18.71 20.27
N ASP A 72 7.38 18.50 21.59
CA ASP A 72 8.52 17.86 22.23
C ASP A 72 8.43 16.34 22.08
N TRP A 73 8.96 15.80 20.98
CA TRP A 73 8.98 14.35 20.69
C TRP A 73 9.84 13.53 21.66
N THR A 74 10.60 14.16 22.55
CA THR A 74 11.44 13.50 23.55
C THR A 74 10.76 13.33 24.91
N SER A 75 9.54 13.86 25.05
CA SER A 75 8.77 13.83 26.28
C SER A 75 8.40 12.39 26.69
N ASP A 76 8.49 12.12 28.00
CA ASP A 76 8.08 10.83 28.59
C ASP A 76 6.56 10.62 28.60
N VAL A 77 5.78 11.65 28.24
CA VAL A 77 4.31 11.62 28.27
C VAL A 77 3.74 10.57 27.33
N TYR A 78 4.41 10.30 26.20
CA TYR A 78 3.94 9.35 25.19
C TYR A 78 4.06 7.88 25.63
N ALA A 79 4.82 7.59 26.70
CA ALA A 79 4.92 6.26 27.28
C ALA A 79 3.84 5.99 28.35
N LYS A 80 3.02 6.99 28.69
CA LYS A 80 2.01 6.89 29.74
C LYS A 80 0.64 6.60 29.12
N LEU A 81 -0.13 5.72 29.77
CA LEU A 81 -1.52 5.52 29.39
C LEU A 81 -2.29 6.83 29.60
N PRO A 82 -3.25 7.15 28.70
CA PRO A 82 -4.23 8.19 28.96
C PRO A 82 -4.93 7.93 30.30
N THR A 83 -5.51 8.94 30.92
CA THR A 83 -6.20 8.85 32.23
C THR A 83 -7.41 7.89 32.26
N ALA A 84 -7.71 7.21 31.14
CA ALA A 84 -8.75 6.19 31.02
C ALA A 84 -8.31 4.85 31.66
N GLY A 85 -9.27 4.09 32.18
CA GLY A 85 -9.02 2.74 32.69
C GLY A 85 -8.58 1.75 31.59
N TRP A 86 -8.01 0.60 31.98
CA TRP A 86 -7.47 -0.40 31.05
C TRP A 86 -8.50 -0.97 30.06
N ASN A 87 -9.75 -1.18 30.49
CA ASN A 87 -10.79 -1.83 29.67
C ASN A 87 -11.19 -0.99 28.44
N PRO A 88 -11.48 0.33 28.54
CA PRO A 88 -11.70 1.15 27.35
C PRO A 88 -10.46 1.27 26.45
N VAL A 89 -9.24 1.28 27.02
CA VAL A 89 -7.99 1.26 26.22
C VAL A 89 -7.90 -0.01 25.38
N LEU A 90 -8.16 -1.18 25.97
CA LEU A 90 -8.11 -2.46 25.24
C LEU A 90 -9.13 -2.52 24.11
N LYS A 91 -10.34 -2.00 24.32
CA LYS A 91 -11.36 -1.91 23.27
C LYS A 91 -10.95 -0.99 22.12
N ALA A 92 -10.26 0.11 22.41
CA ALA A 92 -9.72 0.99 21.37
C ALA A 92 -8.61 0.29 20.57
N VAL A 93 -7.71 -0.44 21.24
CA VAL A 93 -6.67 -1.23 20.57
C VAL A 93 -7.27 -2.32 19.69
N ASP A 94 -8.33 -3.01 20.13
CA ASP A 94 -9.06 -3.99 19.31
C ASP A 94 -9.60 -3.36 18.01
N LYS A 95 -10.15 -2.14 18.07
CA LYS A 95 -10.56 -1.41 16.86
C LYS A 95 -9.41 -1.10 15.92
N MET A 96 -8.26 -0.68 16.45
CA MET A 96 -7.07 -0.44 15.63
C MET A 96 -6.54 -1.73 14.98
N ILE A 97 -6.63 -2.88 15.66
CA ILE A 97 -6.26 -4.19 15.09
C ILE A 97 -7.21 -4.57 13.95
N VAL A 98 -8.53 -4.43 14.16
CA VAL A 98 -9.53 -4.72 13.13
C VAL A 98 -9.36 -3.81 11.91
N MET A 99 -9.06 -2.53 12.13
CA MET A 99 -8.76 -1.59 11.04
C MET A 99 -7.48 -1.98 10.30
N GLY A 100 -6.39 -2.23 11.01
CA GLY A 100 -5.11 -2.62 10.42
C GLY A 100 -5.19 -3.94 9.62
N ALA A 101 -5.96 -4.93 10.11
CA ALA A 101 -6.19 -6.19 9.40
C ALA A 101 -7.01 -6.02 8.11
N ALA A 102 -7.76 -4.92 7.98
CA ALA A 102 -8.55 -4.60 6.79
C ALA A 102 -7.78 -3.75 5.76
N MET A 103 -6.66 -3.13 6.14
CA MET A 103 -5.84 -2.33 5.23
C MET A 103 -5.15 -3.18 4.16
N ASP A 104 -4.85 -2.57 3.01
CA ASP A 104 -4.04 -3.20 1.97
C ASP A 104 -2.60 -3.43 2.46
N GLY A 105 -2.07 -4.64 2.23
CA GLY A 105 -0.75 -5.03 2.72
C GLY A 105 0.40 -4.25 2.09
N ALA A 106 0.28 -3.82 0.84
CA ALA A 106 1.30 -2.99 0.20
C ALA A 106 1.26 -1.56 0.75
N ALA A 107 0.06 -1.02 1.02
CA ALA A 107 -0.10 0.27 1.71
C ALA A 107 0.50 0.24 3.12
N LEU A 108 0.26 -0.82 3.91
CA LEU A 108 0.90 -1.01 5.23
C LEU A 108 2.42 -1.05 5.13
N LYS A 109 2.96 -1.79 4.16
CA LYS A 109 4.41 -1.83 3.92
C LYS A 109 4.97 -0.45 3.55
N ALA A 110 4.32 0.26 2.65
CA ALA A 110 4.74 1.61 2.27
C ALA A 110 4.72 2.58 3.45
N GLY A 111 3.70 2.50 4.31
CA GLY A 111 3.62 3.26 5.56
C GLY A 111 4.78 2.96 6.50
N ALA A 112 5.11 1.68 6.70
CA ALA A 112 6.24 1.27 7.53
C ALA A 112 7.59 1.78 6.97
N ASP A 113 7.81 1.62 5.67
CA ASP A 113 9.04 2.06 5.00
C ASP A 113 9.17 3.61 5.05
N ALA A 114 8.06 4.35 4.91
CA ALA A 114 8.05 5.80 5.03
C ALA A 114 8.43 6.28 6.45
N HIS A 115 7.91 5.64 7.50
CA HIS A 115 8.30 5.95 8.88
C HIS A 115 9.77 5.60 9.14
N HIS A 116 10.25 4.46 8.63
CA HIS A 116 11.66 4.09 8.74
C HIS A 116 12.58 5.14 8.12
N LYS A 117 12.24 5.63 6.92
CA LYS A 117 12.98 6.70 6.25
C LYS A 117 12.92 8.01 7.05
N ALA A 118 11.75 8.39 7.55
CA ALA A 118 11.56 9.60 8.34
C ALA A 118 12.45 9.61 9.60
N ILE A 119 12.55 8.47 10.31
CA ILE A 119 13.46 8.31 11.46
C ILE A 119 14.91 8.59 11.06
N GLY A 120 15.32 8.20 9.85
CA GLY A 120 16.66 8.48 9.33
C GLY A 120 16.97 9.97 9.09
N SER A 121 15.97 10.85 9.14
CA SER A 121 16.10 12.29 8.86
C SER A 121 15.83 13.18 10.07
N ILE A 122 15.63 12.61 11.27
CA ILE A 122 15.28 13.40 12.46
C ILE A 122 16.41 14.35 12.86
N ASP A 123 16.02 15.53 13.31
CA ASP A 123 16.92 16.49 13.94
C ASP A 123 17.14 16.16 15.45
N ALA A 124 17.88 17.03 16.14
CA ALA A 124 18.16 16.86 17.57
C ALA A 124 16.92 16.93 18.48
N LYS A 125 15.78 17.41 17.97
CA LYS A 125 14.49 17.47 18.67
C LYS A 125 13.57 16.30 18.29
N GLY A 126 14.05 15.36 17.47
CA GLY A 126 13.24 14.24 16.99
C GLY A 126 12.32 14.59 15.82
N VAL A 127 12.46 15.78 15.21
CA VAL A 127 11.59 16.22 14.11
C VAL A 127 12.18 15.78 12.77
N THR A 128 11.40 15.05 11.98
CA THR A 128 11.76 14.61 10.63
C THR A 128 11.75 15.76 9.61
N SER A 129 12.34 15.56 8.43
CA SER A 129 12.30 16.54 7.35
C SER A 129 10.86 16.78 6.83
N LEU A 130 10.57 17.97 6.26
CA LEU A 130 9.25 18.25 5.65
C LEU A 130 8.92 17.25 4.53
N ALA A 131 9.92 16.86 3.74
CA ALA A 131 9.75 15.90 2.66
C ALA A 131 9.35 14.52 3.19
N ASP A 132 10.02 14.03 4.24
CA ASP A 132 9.72 12.73 4.82
C ASP A 132 8.42 12.76 5.63
N TYR A 133 8.09 13.87 6.29
CA TYR A 133 6.77 14.09 6.89
C TYR A 133 5.64 14.01 5.86
N THR A 134 5.87 14.60 4.68
CA THR A 134 4.90 14.55 3.57
C THR A 134 4.71 13.12 3.05
N ALA A 135 5.80 12.37 2.90
CA ALA A 135 5.73 10.96 2.51
C ALA A 135 4.99 10.10 3.55
N VAL A 136 5.21 10.37 4.86
CA VAL A 136 4.47 9.70 5.94
C VAL A 136 2.97 10.01 5.87
N ASN A 137 2.58 11.28 5.72
CA ASN A 137 1.17 11.67 5.62
C ASN A 137 0.48 11.06 4.41
N ALA A 138 1.15 11.02 3.25
CA ALA A 138 0.64 10.38 2.05
C ALA A 138 0.42 8.87 2.27
N ALA A 139 1.43 8.19 2.82
CA ALA A 139 1.33 6.75 3.08
C ALA A 139 0.23 6.40 4.09
N ILE A 140 0.05 7.20 5.16
CA ILE A 140 -1.06 7.03 6.10
C ILE A 140 -2.41 7.26 5.40
N GLY A 141 -2.52 8.27 4.54
CA GLY A 141 -3.73 8.51 3.75
C GLY A 141 -4.11 7.29 2.91
N HIS A 142 -3.13 6.65 2.27
CA HIS A 142 -3.32 5.40 1.51
C HIS A 142 -3.74 4.23 2.38
N MET A 143 -3.10 4.06 3.53
CA MET A 143 -3.49 3.05 4.52
C MET A 143 -4.95 3.21 4.92
N VAL A 144 -5.37 4.42 5.32
CA VAL A 144 -6.76 4.70 5.74
C VAL A 144 -7.75 4.49 4.60
N ALA A 145 -7.44 4.98 3.39
CA ALA A 145 -8.30 4.80 2.23
C ALA A 145 -8.52 3.32 1.88
N SER A 146 -7.51 2.47 2.11
CA SER A 146 -7.59 1.03 1.83
C SER A 146 -8.45 0.23 2.81
N ALA A 147 -8.62 0.68 4.07
CA ALA A 147 -9.41 -0.03 5.07
C ALA A 147 -10.93 0.03 4.81
N GLY A 148 -11.39 1.08 4.13
CA GLY A 148 -12.80 1.40 3.94
C GLY A 148 -13.42 2.17 5.11
N GLN A 149 -14.41 3.01 4.83
CA GLN A 149 -14.95 4.01 5.77
C GLN A 149 -15.58 3.45 7.05
N ALA A 150 -16.01 2.19 7.06
CA ALA A 150 -16.71 1.58 8.19
C ALA A 150 -15.79 0.95 9.25
N LYS A 151 -14.47 1.10 9.09
CA LYS A 151 -13.45 0.55 9.99
C LYS A 151 -13.07 1.52 11.09
#